data_AF-A0AAU7HKL4-F1
#
_entry.id   AF-A0AAU7HKL4-F1
#
_cell.length_a   1.000
_cell.length_b   1.000
_cell.length_c   1.000
_cell.angle_alpha   90.00
_cell.angle_beta   90.00
_cell.angle_gamma   90.00
#
_symmetry.space_group_name_H-M   'P 1'
#
loop_
_entity.id
_entity.type
_entity.pdbx_description
1 polymer ?
#
loop_
_entity_poly.entity_id
_entity_poly.type
_entity_poly.pdbx_seq_one_letter_code
_entity_poly.pdbx_strand_id
1 'polypeptide(L)' 'MTGHRYAGRPQMRYRYDALGRVEEQLNPEGLSYRYAYENNQVVITRHPGTAGSAAHGR' A
#
# COMPACT_ATOMS: atom_id res chain seq x y z
N MET A 1 15.02 -12.68 27.96
CA MET A 1 14.34 -12.87 26.67
C MET A 1 13.58 -11.60 26.34
N THR A 2 14.17 -10.71 25.55
CA THR A 2 13.50 -9.47 25.14
C THR A 2 12.61 -9.80 23.97
N GLY A 3 11.30 -9.84 24.19
CA GLY A 3 10.32 -9.97 23.12
C GLY A 3 10.52 -8.81 22.14
N HIS A 4 10.88 -9.12 20.91
CA HIS A 4 10.85 -8.15 19.82
C HIS A 4 9.41 -7.71 19.64
N ARG A 5 9.01 -6.68 20.38
CA ARG A 5 7.75 -5.98 20.18
C ARG A 5 7.84 -5.39 18.78
N TYR A 6 7.16 -6.00 17.81
CA TYR A 6 6.98 -5.48 16.46
C TYR A 6 6.12 -4.21 16.52
N ALA A 7 6.64 -3.15 17.13
CA ALA A 7 6.03 -1.84 17.06
C ALA A 7 6.23 -1.31 15.65
N GLY A 8 5.13 -1.25 14.88
CA GLY A 8 4.96 -0.22 13.85
C GLY A 8 5.94 -0.21 12.69
N ARG A 9 6.40 -1.37 12.20
CA ARG A 9 7.08 -1.35 10.88
C ARG A 9 6.05 -0.90 9.85
N PRO A 10 6.35 0.13 9.04
CA PRO A 10 5.44 0.61 8.02
C PRO A 10 5.18 -0.55 7.03
N GLN A 11 3.99 -1.17 7.12
CA GLN A 11 3.64 -2.36 6.34
C GLN A 11 3.08 -1.95 4.98
N MET A 12 3.73 -2.38 3.90
CA MET A 12 3.14 -2.33 2.57
C MET A 12 2.02 -3.38 2.49
N ARG A 13 0.85 -2.98 1.98
CA ARG A 13 -0.27 -3.89 1.77
C ARG A 13 -0.47 -4.10 0.28
N TYR A 14 -0.72 -5.34 -0.11
CA TYR A 14 -0.99 -5.72 -1.49
C TYR A 14 -2.37 -6.34 -1.57
N ARG A 15 -3.13 -5.97 -2.60
CA ARG A 15 -4.35 -6.67 -3.00
C ARG A 15 -4.09 -7.36 -4.32
N TYR A 16 -4.65 -8.56 -4.42
CA TYR A 16 -4.47 -9.40 -5.58
C TYR A 16 -5.81 -9.61 -6.29
N ASP A 17 -5.76 -9.68 -7.61
CA ASP A 17 -6.88 -10.09 -8.44
C ASP A 17 -7.10 -11.62 -8.37
N ALA A 18 -8.13 -12.11 -9.06
CA ALA A 18 -8.45 -13.54 -9.12
C ALA A 18 -7.36 -14.39 -9.81
N LEU A 19 -6.44 -13.76 -10.54
CA LEU A 19 -5.31 -14.39 -11.22
C LEU A 19 -4.03 -14.36 -10.36
N GLY A 20 -4.09 -13.78 -9.16
CA GLY A 20 -2.94 -13.66 -8.25
C GLY A 20 -1.98 -12.53 -8.61
N ARG A 21 -2.38 -11.58 -9.47
CA ARG A 21 -1.59 -10.40 -9.81
C ARG A 21 -1.94 -9.25 -8.87
N VAL A 22 -0.99 -8.36 -8.63
CA VAL A 22 -1.21 -7.21 -7.73
C VAL A 22 -2.16 -6.22 -8.42
N GLU A 23 -3.35 -5.99 -7.89
CA GLU A 23 -4.27 -4.95 -8.38
C GLU A 23 -4.06 -3.62 -7.65
N GLU A 24 -3.71 -3.66 -6.36
CA GLU A 24 -3.51 -2.46 -5.54
C GLU A 24 -2.33 -2.65 -4.58
N GLN A 25 -1.47 -1.63 -4.51
CA GLN A 25 -0.42 -1.52 -3.50
C GLN A 25 -0.67 -0.27 -2.66
N LEU A 26 -0.75 -0.46 -1.34
CA LEU A 26 -0.82 0.62 -0.38
C LEU A 26 0.51 0.76 0.35
N ASN A 27 1.10 1.94 0.23
CA ASN A 27 2.27 2.29 0.99
C ASN A 27 1.87 2.81 2.38
N PRO A 28 2.74 2.59 3.36
CA PRO A 28 2.54 3.07 4.73
C PRO A 28 2.48 4.60 4.85
N GLU A 29 3.03 5.32 3.87
CA GLU A 29 2.92 6.80 3.76
C GLU A 29 1.55 7.25 3.21
N GLY A 30 0.61 6.32 3.02
CA GLY A 30 -0.73 6.57 2.51
C GLY A 30 -0.84 6.54 0.98
N LEU A 31 0.27 6.60 0.24
CA LEU A 31 0.26 6.50 -1.23
C LEU A 31 -0.33 5.17 -1.67
N SER A 32 -1.20 5.18 -2.68
CA SER A 32 -1.69 3.95 -3.32
C SER A 32 -1.35 3.92 -4.81
N TYR A 33 -1.04 2.72 -5.28
CA TYR A 33 -0.82 2.41 -6.69
C TYR A 33 -1.85 1.38 -7.13
N ARG A 34 -2.51 1.64 -8.25
CA ARG A 34 -3.42 0.71 -8.88
C ARG A 34 -2.83 0.20 -10.19
N TYR A 35 -2.87 -1.11 -10.38
CA TYR A 35 -2.37 -1.78 -11.57
C TYR A 35 -3.56 -2.31 -12.36
N ALA A 36 -3.70 -1.85 -13.60
CA ALA A 36 -4.65 -2.40 -14.56
C ALA A 36 -3.87 -3.18 -15.62
N TYR A 37 -4.21 -4.46 -15.77
CA TYR A 37 -3.61 -5.36 -16.74
C TYR A 37 -4.53 -5.45 -17.96
N GLU A 38 -4.16 -4.75 -19.04
CA GLU A 38 -4.92 -4.68 -20.29
C GLU A 38 -4.13 -5.43 -21.37
N ASN A 39 -4.58 -6.60 -21.80
CA ASN A 39 -3.96 -7.49 -22.81
C ASN A 39 -2.42 -7.56 -22.80
N ASN A 40 -1.74 -6.57 -23.38
CA ASN A 40 -0.28 -6.50 -23.52
C ASN A 40 0.34 -5.23 -22.91
N GLN A 41 -0.40 -4.53 -22.04
CA GLN A 41 0.00 -3.30 -21.37
C GLN A 41 -0.38 -3.35 -19.89
N VAL A 42 0.45 -2.69 -19.08
CA VAL A 42 0.18 -2.46 -17.67
C VAL A 42 0.04 -0.96 -17.46
N VAL A 43 -1.16 -0.53 -17.07
CA VAL A 43 -1.42 0.86 -16.72
C VAL A 43 -1.28 0.98 -15.20
N ILE A 44 -0.38 1.86 -14.77
CA ILE A 44 -0.12 2.13 -13.35
C ILE A 44 -0.69 3.50 -13.03
N THR A 45 -1.71 3.54 -12.18
CA THR A 45 -2.29 4.79 -11.69
C THR A 45 -1.82 5.03 -10.27
N ARG A 46 -1.11 6.14 -10.04
CA ARG A 46 -0.75 6.59 -8.70
C ARG A 46 -1.88 7.47 -8.17
N HIS A 47 -2.38 7.13 -6.99
CA HIS A 47 -3.25 8.02 -6.24
C HIS A 47 -2.45 8.66 -5.10
N PRO A 48 -2.57 9.99 -4.89
CA PRO A 48 -2.02 10.61 -3.71
C PRO A 48 -2.67 9.97 -2.50
N GLY A 49 -1.85 9.57 -1.54
CA GLY A 49 -2.36 9.18 -0.26
C GLY A 49 -3.02 10.38 0.37
N THR A 50 -4.23 10.20 0.89
CA THR A 50 -4.72 11.07 1.95
C THR A 50 -3.75 10.87 3.10
N ALA A 51 -2.65 11.63 3.10
CA ALA A 51 -1.71 11.68 4.21
C ALA A 51 -2.57 11.95 5.43
N GLY A 52 -2.64 10.95 6.32
CA GLY A 52 -3.49 11.01 7.48
C GLY A 52 -3.19 12.32 8.19
N SER A 53 -4.19 13.21 8.21
CA SER A 53 -4.27 14.27 9.21
C SER A 53 -4.51 13.59 10.56
N ALA A 54 -3.50 12.87 11.04
CA ALA A 54 -3.41 12.38 12.39
C ALA A 54 -2.35 13.24 13.05
N ALA A 55 -2.85 14.27 13.71
CA ALA A 55 -2.13 15.11 14.63
C ALA A 55 -1.06 14.31 15.38
N HIS A 56 0.19 14.77 15.30
CA HIS A 56 1.12 14.61 16.40
C HIS A 56 0.53 15.42 17.57
N GLY A 57 -0.40 14.77 18.29
CA GLY A 57 -0.92 15.23 19.57
C GLY A 57 0.23 15.22 20.57
N ARG A 58 0.43 16.39 21.15
CA ARG A 58 1.48 16.80 22.07
C ARG A 58 1.52 15.99 23.36
#